data_AF-A0A6M0BIA0-F1
#
_entry.id   AF-A0A6M0BIA0-F1
#
_cell.length_a   1.000
_cell.length_b   1.000
_cell.length_c   1.000
_cell.angle_alpha   90.00
_cell.angle_beta   90.00
_cell.angle_gamma   90.00
#
_symmetry.space_group_name_H-M   'P 1'
#
loop_
_entity.id
_entity.type
_entity.pdbx_description
1 polymer ?
#
loop_
_entity_poly.entity_id
_entity_poly.type
_entity_poly.pdbx_seq_one_letter_code
_entity_poly.pdbx_strand_id
1 'polypeptide(L)'
;DFLIRRRKFDPTSPLILWQIAMVGNLGFYKPEEQFRPLTILTEVLKTHYGGDHEVIVYEAAVYYPVCKPVIQRIPLSKLPQSSVTEVSTLYIPPQGLAPVDKDMMARLGMSCVKEATGEKQI
;
A
#
# COMPACT_ATOMS: atom_id res chain seq x y z
N ASP A 1 -2.35 -11.54 -10.47
CA ASP A 1 -2.04 -10.52 -11.50
C ASP A 1 -0.80 -9.71 -11.14
N PHE A 2 -0.84 -8.88 -10.08
CA PHE A 2 0.24 -7.98 -9.64
C PHE A 2 1.66 -8.61 -9.67
N LEU A 3 1.85 -9.72 -8.94
CA LEU A 3 3.14 -10.40 -8.84
C LEU A 3 3.55 -11.11 -10.15
N ILE A 4 2.71 -12.01 -10.65
CA ILE A 4 3.02 -12.86 -11.83
C ILE A 4 3.30 -12.01 -13.08
N ARG A 5 2.56 -10.92 -13.28
CA ARG A 5 2.74 -10.03 -14.44
C ARG A 5 3.73 -8.89 -14.18
N ARG A 6 4.32 -8.81 -12.98
CA ARG A 6 5.25 -7.75 -12.58
C ARG A 6 4.71 -6.36 -12.94
N ARG A 7 3.49 -6.07 -12.47
CA ARG A 7 2.83 -4.80 -12.78
C ARG A 7 3.73 -3.64 -12.34
N LYS A 8 3.93 -2.69 -13.25
CA LYS A 8 4.63 -1.43 -12.93
C LYS A 8 3.67 -0.50 -12.20
N PHE A 9 4.16 0.13 -11.15
CA PHE A 9 3.44 1.13 -10.39
C PHE A 9 4.43 2.21 -9.95
N ASP A 10 3.91 3.35 -9.53
CA ASP A 10 4.69 4.49 -9.04
C ASP A 10 4.62 4.53 -7.50
N PRO A 11 5.74 4.33 -6.78
CA PRO A 11 5.77 4.41 -5.31
C PRO A 11 5.44 5.79 -4.73
N THR A 12 5.41 6.84 -5.56
CA THR A 12 5.00 8.20 -5.17
C THR A 12 3.48 8.42 -5.30
N SER A 13 2.74 7.40 -5.74
CA SER A 13 1.27 7.37 -5.76
C SER A 13 0.73 6.34 -4.78
N PRO A 14 -0.51 6.52 -4.26
CA PRO A 14 -1.12 5.50 -3.41
C PRO A 14 -1.36 4.20 -4.17
N LEU A 15 -1.00 3.07 -3.55
CA LEU A 15 -1.23 1.73 -4.10
C LEU A 15 -2.26 0.98 -3.26
N ILE A 16 -3.28 0.44 -3.92
CA ILE A 16 -4.32 -0.40 -3.30
C ILE A 16 -4.25 -1.79 -3.91
N LEU A 17 -4.03 -2.80 -3.07
CA LEU A 17 -4.02 -4.21 -3.46
C LEU A 17 -5.19 -4.95 -2.82
N TRP A 18 -6.01 -5.54 -3.68
CA TRP A 18 -7.14 -6.37 -3.30
C TRP A 18 -6.71 -7.83 -3.18
N GLN A 19 -7.48 -8.61 -2.42
CA GLN A 19 -7.32 -10.06 -2.31
C GLN A 19 -5.90 -10.48 -1.86
N ILE A 20 -5.30 -9.71 -0.93
CA ILE A 20 -3.96 -10.02 -0.41
C ILE A 20 -3.91 -11.35 0.34
N ALA A 21 -5.07 -11.82 0.83
CA ALA A 21 -5.26 -13.13 1.46
C ALA A 21 -5.41 -14.30 0.46
N MET A 22 -5.34 -14.02 -0.85
CA MET A 22 -5.55 -15.02 -1.91
C MET A 22 -4.37 -15.06 -2.88
N VAL A 23 -3.22 -14.51 -2.49
CA VAL A 23 -2.05 -14.47 -3.36
C VAL A 23 -1.64 -15.91 -3.72
N GLY A 24 -1.76 -16.24 -5.02
CA GLY A 24 -1.43 -17.56 -5.53
C GLY A 24 -2.40 -18.69 -5.14
N ASN A 25 -3.51 -18.37 -4.48
CA ASN A 25 -4.55 -19.33 -4.12
C ASN A 25 -5.60 -19.43 -5.24
N LEU A 26 -5.91 -20.66 -5.67
CA LEU A 26 -6.93 -20.96 -6.69
C LEU A 26 -8.17 -21.67 -6.09
N GLY A 27 -8.14 -21.98 -4.79
CA GLY A 27 -9.19 -22.64 -4.06
C GLY A 27 -9.79 -21.75 -2.96
N PHE A 28 -10.21 -22.37 -1.87
CA PHE A 28 -10.82 -21.68 -0.74
C PHE A 28 -9.78 -20.99 0.15
N TYR A 29 -10.22 -19.94 0.85
CA TYR A 29 -9.40 -19.26 1.85
C TYR A 29 -9.02 -20.20 2.98
N LYS A 30 -7.73 -20.16 3.35
CA LYS A 30 -7.16 -20.87 4.51
C LYS A 30 -6.15 -19.96 5.21
N PRO A 31 -6.43 -19.51 6.44
CA PRO A 31 -5.55 -18.60 7.18
C PRO A 31 -4.12 -19.12 7.34
N GLU A 32 -3.95 -20.42 7.59
CA GLU A 32 -2.68 -21.08 7.84
C GLU A 32 -1.73 -21.10 6.62
N GLU A 33 -2.28 -20.92 5.41
CA GLU A 33 -1.51 -20.93 4.17
C GLU A 33 -1.01 -19.53 3.76
N GLN A 34 -1.36 -18.47 4.50
CA GLN A 34 -1.11 -17.07 4.09
C GLN A 34 0.31 -16.57 4.33
N PHE A 35 1.04 -17.16 5.28
CA PHE A 35 2.36 -16.66 5.66
C PHE A 35 3.32 -16.60 4.45
N ARG A 36 3.38 -17.67 3.67
CA ARG A 36 4.30 -17.76 2.51
C ARG A 36 3.91 -16.80 1.38
N PRO A 37 2.67 -16.77 0.88
CA PRO A 37 2.26 -15.80 -0.14
C PRO A 37 2.45 -14.33 0.28
N LEU A 38 2.11 -13.98 1.52
CA LEU A 38 2.31 -12.63 2.04
C LEU A 38 3.80 -12.29 2.19
N THR A 39 4.65 -13.27 2.52
CA THR A 39 6.12 -13.08 2.53
C THR A 39 6.62 -12.70 1.14
N ILE A 40 6.21 -13.42 0.10
CA ILE A 40 6.61 -13.14 -1.29
C ILE A 40 6.10 -11.76 -1.73
N LEU A 41 4.84 -11.42 -1.42
CA LEU A 41 4.31 -10.08 -1.70
C LEU A 41 5.13 -9.00 -0.99
N THR A 42 5.46 -9.22 0.28
CA THR A 42 6.26 -8.29 1.10
C THR A 42 7.65 -8.08 0.52
N GLU A 43 8.33 -9.15 0.09
CA GLU A 43 9.66 -9.08 -0.54
C GLU A 43 9.64 -8.21 -1.79
N VAL A 44 8.63 -8.38 -2.65
CA VAL A 44 8.48 -7.56 -3.87
C VAL A 44 8.17 -6.11 -3.54
N LEU A 45 7.32 -5.82 -2.55
CA LEU A 45 7.01 -4.44 -2.19
C LEU A 45 8.20 -3.74 -1.50
N LYS A 46 9.00 -4.46 -0.71
CA LYS A 46 10.16 -3.94 0.01
C LYS A 46 11.23 -3.36 -0.91
N THR A 47 11.37 -3.88 -2.14
CA THR A 47 12.33 -3.32 -3.12
C THR A 47 12.00 -1.90 -3.53
N HIS A 48 10.75 -1.46 -3.33
CA HIS A 48 10.27 -0.11 -3.65
C HIS A 48 10.15 0.77 -2.40
N TYR A 49 9.53 0.26 -1.34
CA TYR A 49 9.17 1.07 -0.17
C TYR A 49 10.13 0.95 1.02
N GLY A 50 10.93 -0.11 1.10
CA GLY A 50 11.68 -0.47 2.31
C GLY A 50 10.84 -1.18 3.37
N GLY A 51 11.49 -1.81 4.35
CA GLY A 51 10.82 -2.67 5.34
C GLY A 51 10.03 -1.95 6.44
N ASP A 52 10.42 -0.72 6.75
CA ASP A 52 9.81 0.08 7.82
C ASP A 52 8.68 0.98 7.32
N HIS A 53 8.43 1.01 6.00
CA HIS A 53 7.34 1.77 5.41
C HIS A 53 6.00 1.33 6.00
N GLU A 54 5.21 2.28 6.49
CA GLU A 54 3.90 1.99 7.05
C GLU A 54 2.94 1.56 5.93
N VAL A 55 2.24 0.47 6.15
CA VAL A 55 1.14 -0.01 5.30
C VAL A 55 -0.10 -0.24 6.15
N ILE A 56 -1.26 -0.24 5.51
CA ILE A 56 -2.56 -0.38 6.18
C ILE A 56 -3.27 -1.61 5.65
N VAL A 57 -3.51 -2.59 6.51
CA VAL A 57 -4.46 -3.66 6.25
C VAL A 57 -5.84 -3.15 6.66
N TYR A 58 -6.72 -3.01 5.68
CA TYR A 58 -8.04 -2.40 5.82
C TYR A 58 -9.14 -3.41 5.56
N GLU A 59 -10.17 -3.38 6.40
CA GLU A 59 -11.45 -4.06 6.16
C GLU A 59 -12.59 -3.08 6.42
N ALA A 60 -13.49 -2.98 5.45
CA ALA A 60 -14.67 -2.14 5.58
C ALA A 60 -15.63 -2.73 6.63
N ALA A 61 -16.35 -1.86 7.34
CA ALA A 61 -17.44 -2.29 8.20
C ALA A 61 -18.57 -2.88 7.35
N VAL A 62 -18.82 -4.19 7.49
CA VAL A 62 -19.91 -4.87 6.76
C VAL A 62 -21.30 -4.47 7.31
N TYR A 63 -21.39 -4.14 8.60
CA TYR A 63 -22.65 -3.76 9.25
C TYR A 63 -22.46 -2.59 10.21
N TYR A 64 -22.42 -1.36 9.68
CA TYR A 64 -22.29 -0.13 10.46
C TYR A 64 -23.65 0.30 11.06
N PRO A 65 -23.75 0.68 12.35
CA PRO A 65 -22.66 0.99 13.28
C PRO A 65 -22.22 -0.14 14.21
N VAL A 66 -22.80 -1.35 14.10
CA VAL A 66 -22.52 -2.47 15.01
C VAL A 66 -21.07 -2.95 14.89
N CYS A 67 -20.56 -3.03 13.66
CA CYS A 67 -19.17 -3.38 13.37
C CYS A 67 -18.40 -2.12 12.98
N LYS A 68 -17.21 -1.95 13.55
CA LYS A 68 -16.25 -0.92 13.14
C LYS A 68 -15.37 -1.46 12.00
N PRO A 69 -14.85 -0.60 11.12
CA PRO A 69 -13.85 -1.02 10.16
C PRO A 69 -12.57 -1.47 10.89
N VAL A 70 -11.83 -2.39 10.27
CA VAL A 70 -10.47 -2.73 10.70
C VAL A 70 -9.52 -1.80 9.97
N ILE A 71 -8.67 -1.10 10.72
CA ILE A 71 -7.61 -0.23 10.19
C ILE A 71 -6.33 -0.58 10.93
N GLN A 72 -5.60 -1.58 10.43
CA GLN A 72 -4.36 -2.03 11.03
C GLN A 72 -3.17 -1.39 10.33
N ARG A 73 -2.50 -0.45 11.01
CA ARG A 73 -1.26 0.18 10.54
C ARG A 73 -0.07 -0.62 11.03
N ILE A 74 0.79 -1.08 10.13
CA ILE A 74 1.96 -1.91 10.44
C ILE A 74 3.13 -1.54 9.53
N PRO A 75 4.39 -1.75 9.94
CA PRO A 75 5.51 -1.71 9.00
C PRO A 75 5.35 -2.85 7.98
N LEU A 76 5.71 -2.59 6.72
CA LEU A 76 5.62 -3.55 5.63
C LEU A 76 6.31 -4.88 5.97
N SER A 77 7.42 -4.83 6.73
CA SER A 77 8.14 -6.02 7.21
C SER A 77 7.32 -6.97 8.08
N LYS A 78 6.22 -6.52 8.69
CA LYS A 78 5.34 -7.31 9.56
C LYS A 78 4.08 -7.81 8.86
N LEU A 79 3.88 -7.47 7.59
CA LEU A 79 2.72 -7.90 6.81
C LEU A 79 2.52 -9.44 6.82
N PRO A 80 3.56 -10.30 6.72
CA PRO A 80 3.37 -11.75 6.75
C PRO A 80 2.84 -12.31 8.07
N GLN A 81 3.01 -11.57 9.18
CA GLN A 81 2.53 -11.95 10.52
C GLN A 81 1.23 -11.24 10.90
N SER A 82 0.73 -10.36 10.05
CA SER A 82 -0.49 -9.60 10.34
C SER A 82 -1.75 -10.44 10.17
N SER A 83 -2.82 -10.03 10.83
CA SER A 83 -4.12 -10.68 10.69
C SER A 83 -4.77 -10.21 9.39
N VAL A 84 -4.79 -11.08 8.40
CA VAL A 84 -5.35 -10.82 7.07
C VAL A 84 -6.47 -11.84 6.82
N THR A 85 -7.67 -11.36 6.52
CA THR A 85 -8.83 -12.16 6.12
C THR A 85 -9.09 -12.06 4.62
N GLU A 86 -10.00 -12.88 4.11
CA GLU A 86 -10.40 -12.89 2.69
C GLU A 86 -10.95 -11.55 2.16
N VAL A 87 -11.41 -10.66 3.06
CA VAL A 87 -11.92 -9.32 2.70
C VAL A 87 -10.89 -8.20 2.94
N SER A 88 -9.69 -8.53 3.44
CA SER A 88 -8.64 -7.55 3.66
C SER A 88 -8.15 -6.93 2.36
N THR A 89 -8.01 -5.61 2.40
CA THR A 89 -7.39 -4.79 1.36
C THR A 89 -6.11 -4.18 1.91
N LEU A 90 -5.01 -4.23 1.16
CA LEU A 90 -3.78 -3.55 1.53
C LEU A 90 -3.74 -2.17 0.87
N TYR A 91 -3.65 -1.14 1.70
CA TYR A 91 -3.34 0.21 1.27
C TYR A 91 -1.88 0.54 1.60
N ILE A 92 -1.17 1.06 0.62
CA ILE A 92 0.21 1.50 0.75
C ILE A 92 0.25 3.00 0.43
N PRO A 93 0.50 3.85 1.43
CA PRO A 93 0.67 5.28 1.23
C PRO A 93 1.86 5.58 0.30
N PRO A 94 1.84 6.72 -0.42
CA PRO A 94 2.99 7.22 -1.16
C PRO A 94 4.25 7.28 -0.28
N GLN A 95 5.40 6.93 -0.84
CA GLN A 95 6.70 7.09 -0.18
C GLN A 95 7.12 8.56 -0.05
N GLY A 96 6.54 9.43 -0.87
CA GLY A 96 6.83 10.86 -0.90
C GLY A 96 6.18 11.51 -2.11
N LEU A 97 6.50 12.78 -2.34
CA LEU A 97 6.04 13.52 -3.50
C LEU A 97 6.79 13.10 -4.76
N ALA A 98 6.05 12.94 -5.85
CA ALA A 98 6.63 12.82 -7.18
C ALA A 98 7.33 14.14 -7.59
N PRO A 99 8.39 14.09 -8.39
CA PRO A 99 8.95 15.29 -9.01
C PRO A 99 7.89 16.05 -9.82
N VAL A 100 7.93 17.37 -9.73
CA VAL A 100 7.00 18.22 -10.46
C VAL A 100 7.37 18.26 -11.95
N ASP A 101 6.39 17.97 -12.82
CA ASP A 101 6.51 18.17 -14.26
C ASP A 101 6.32 19.67 -14.60
N LYS A 102 7.45 20.35 -14.85
CA LYS A 102 7.47 21.79 -15.14
C LYS A 102 6.80 22.14 -16.47
N ASP A 103 6.91 21.27 -17.48
CA ASP A 103 6.28 21.49 -18.77
C ASP A 103 4.76 21.35 -18.64
N MET A 104 4.30 20.38 -17.86
CA MET A 104 2.87 20.25 -17.53
C MET A 104 2.37 21.43 -16.72
N MET A 105 3.11 21.90 -15.71
CA MET A 105 2.74 23.12 -14.97
C MET A 105 2.58 24.33 -15.90
N ALA A 106 3.52 24.52 -16.83
CA ALA A 106 3.44 25.60 -17.81
C ALA A 106 2.22 25.44 -18.73
N ARG A 107 1.93 24.22 -19.21
CA ARG A 107 0.74 23.92 -20.03
C ARG A 107 -0.57 24.17 -19.28
N LEU A 108 -0.58 24.00 -17.96
CA LEU A 108 -1.73 24.30 -17.09
C LEU A 108 -1.80 25.78 -16.67
N GLY A 109 -0.87 26.63 -17.12
CA GLY A 109 -0.84 28.05 -16.77
C GLY A 109 -0.43 28.35 -15.33
N MET A 110 0.26 27.41 -14.66
CA MET A 110 0.72 27.58 -13.28
C MET A 110 2.09 28.27 -13.26
N SER A 111 2.22 29.38 -12.53
CA SER A 111 3.51 30.02 -12.23
C SER A 111 4.13 29.39 -10.97
N CYS A 112 5.46 29.25 -10.95
CA CYS A 112 6.16 28.55 -9.87
C CYS A 112 5.92 29.24 -8.51
N VAL A 113 5.27 28.52 -7.58
CA VAL A 113 5.28 28.88 -6.16
C VAL A 113 6.52 28.24 -5.55
N LYS A 114 7.33 29.03 -4.83
CA LYS A 114 8.53 28.55 -4.14
C LYS A 114 8.17 27.35 -3.25
N GLU A 115 8.95 26.27 -3.35
CA GLU A 115 8.80 25.10 -2.47
C GLU A 115 8.93 25.55 -1.01
N ALA A 116 7.95 25.18 -0.18
CA ALA A 116 8.04 25.34 1.26
C ALA A 116 9.16 24.42 1.76
N THR A 117 10.32 25.02 2.02
CA THR A 117 11.44 24.35 2.66
C THR A 117 10.96 23.86 4.02
N GLY A 118 10.98 22.55 4.23
CA GLY A 118 10.68 21.95 5.53
C GLY A 118 11.75 22.34 6.53
N GLU A 119 11.54 23.46 7.23
CA GLU A 119 12.24 23.75 8.48
C GLU A 119 11.75 22.76 9.54
N LYS A 120 12.59 21.78 9.86
CA LYS A 120 12.56 21.15 11.19
C LYS A 120 13.11 22.18 12.18
N GLN A 121 12.21 22.87 12.87
CA GLN A 121 12.51 23.57 14.11
C GLN A 121 11.99 22.74 15.28
N ILE A 122 12.83 22.65 16.33
CA ILE A 122 12.70 21.97 17.64
C ILE A 122 13.40 20.60 17.69
#